data_AF-A0A8T3PH06-F1
#
_entry.id   AF-A0A8T3PH06-F1
#
_cell.length_a   1.000
_cell.length_b   1.000
_cell.length_c   1.000
_cell.angle_alpha   90.00
_cell.angle_beta   90.00
_cell.angle_gamma   90.00
#
_symmetry.space_group_name_H-M   'P 1'
#
loop_
_entity.id
_entity.type
_entity.pdbx_description
1 polymer ?
#
loop_
_entity_poly.entity_id
_entity_poly.type
_entity_poly.pdbx_seq_one_letter_code
_entity_poly.pdbx_strand_id
1 'polypeptide(L)'
;MDVLRIGLIIRTLRRRRGWRQVDLAAAAGVSQSTVSDAERGHLDGLSVRAIRQLLNAVGASLQLEVRWRGGALDRLMDERHSRLAGSCASRLIRWDWVVVPEVSYARYGERGSIDLLGWHPSTASLLVVEIKSEVTSIEGTLRKLDEKARLAISIARERFAWRTDHLGVVLVIADGATDRRRVAMHGALFDAALPARGSRLRAWLRHPTGPLRGIWFLALPRRRDGADRSATPVRVRCVAPCDHHGRRATGDDPPRTGHVGDK
;
A
#
# COMPACT_ATOMS: atom_id res chain seq x y z
N MET A 1 6.67 0.03 -15.70
CA MET A 1 6.74 -0.94 -16.82
C MET A 1 6.18 -0.25 -18.04
N ASP A 2 6.80 -0.38 -19.22
CA ASP A 2 6.34 0.24 -20.46
C ASP A 2 5.03 -0.43 -20.97
N VAL A 3 4.07 0.39 -21.42
CA VAL A 3 2.73 0.01 -21.88
C VAL A 3 2.79 -0.96 -23.06
N LEU A 4 3.77 -0.79 -23.95
CA LEU A 4 4.03 -1.69 -25.08
C LEU A 4 4.38 -3.11 -24.64
N ARG A 5 5.00 -3.27 -23.46
CA ARG A 5 5.42 -4.58 -22.94
C ARG A 5 4.23 -5.43 -22.50
N ILE A 6 3.15 -4.81 -22.03
CA ILE A 6 1.95 -5.51 -21.56
C ILE A 6 1.19 -6.14 -22.73
N GLY A 7 0.99 -5.40 -23.83
CA GLY A 7 0.33 -5.92 -25.03
C GLY A 7 1.04 -7.13 -25.64
N LEU A 8 2.38 -7.08 -25.67
CA LEU A 8 3.22 -8.18 -26.13
C LEU A 8 3.09 -9.43 -25.24
N ILE A 9 3.05 -9.25 -23.92
CA ILE A 9 2.86 -10.34 -22.96
C ILE A 9 1.51 -11.03 -23.19
N ILE A 10 0.43 -10.26 -23.32
CA ILE A 10 -0.92 -10.78 -23.59
C ILE A 10 -0.92 -11.60 -24.89
N ARG A 11 -0.35 -11.05 -25.98
CA ARG A 11 -0.27 -11.74 -27.28
C ARG A 11 0.51 -13.04 -27.20
N THR A 12 1.64 -13.02 -26.50
CA THR A 12 2.54 -14.18 -26.36
C THR A 12 1.86 -15.31 -25.59
N LEU A 13 1.25 -15.00 -24.44
CA LEU A 13 0.57 -15.98 -23.61
C LEU A 13 -0.69 -16.54 -24.28
N ARG A 14 -1.45 -15.69 -24.99
CA ARG A 14 -2.59 -16.15 -25.80
C ARG A 14 -2.16 -17.15 -26.87
N ARG A 15 -1.11 -16.84 -27.65
CA ARG A 15 -0.60 -17.74 -28.70
C ARG A 15 -0.06 -19.05 -28.14
N ARG A 16 0.60 -19.03 -26.97
CA ARG A 16 1.04 -20.25 -26.27
C ARG A 16 -0.13 -21.18 -25.88
N ARG A 17 -1.33 -20.64 -25.69
CA ARG A 17 -2.55 -21.42 -25.44
C ARG A 17 -3.29 -21.84 -26.73
N GLY A 18 -2.78 -21.49 -27.91
CA GLY A 18 -3.45 -21.77 -29.18
C GLY A 18 -4.73 -20.96 -29.41
N TRP A 19 -4.98 -19.91 -28.63
CA TRP A 19 -6.22 -19.15 -28.68
C TRP A 19 -6.18 -18.06 -29.76
N ARG A 20 -7.28 -17.89 -30.49
CA ARG A 20 -7.54 -16.70 -31.32
C ARG A 20 -7.92 -15.53 -30.42
N GLN A 21 -7.92 -14.31 -30.95
CA GLN A 21 -8.30 -13.13 -30.17
C GLN A 21 -9.77 -13.21 -29.68
N VAL A 22 -10.67 -13.79 -30.48
CA VAL A 22 -12.07 -14.03 -30.08
C VAL A 22 -12.19 -14.99 -28.88
N ASP A 23 -11.29 -15.98 -28.78
CA ASP A 23 -11.32 -16.96 -27.69
C ASP A 23 -10.83 -16.31 -26.38
N LEU A 24 -9.81 -15.44 -26.45
CA LEU A 24 -9.39 -14.63 -25.30
C LEU A 24 -10.47 -13.62 -24.89
N ALA A 25 -11.14 -13.00 -25.85
CA ALA A 25 -12.22 -12.05 -25.59
C ALA A 25 -13.36 -12.71 -24.79
N ALA A 26 -13.78 -13.90 -25.24
CA ALA A 26 -14.78 -14.72 -24.55
C ALA A 26 -14.31 -15.10 -23.13
N ALA A 27 -13.08 -15.58 -22.98
CA ALA A 27 -12.53 -15.97 -21.68
C ALA A 27 -12.38 -14.79 -20.69
N ALA A 28 -12.12 -13.58 -21.18
CA ALA A 28 -11.96 -12.37 -20.37
C ALA A 28 -13.28 -11.59 -20.15
N GLY A 29 -14.35 -11.92 -20.87
CA GLY A 29 -15.61 -11.18 -20.83
C GLY A 29 -15.49 -9.76 -21.40
N VAL A 30 -14.74 -9.60 -22.49
CA VAL A 30 -14.52 -8.32 -23.20
C VAL A 30 -14.75 -8.49 -24.70
N SER A 31 -14.79 -7.40 -25.47
CA SER A 31 -14.88 -7.51 -26.93
C SER A 31 -13.55 -7.95 -27.56
N GLN A 32 -13.61 -8.54 -28.74
CA GLN A 32 -12.39 -8.85 -29.51
C GLN A 32 -11.62 -7.56 -29.90
N SER A 33 -12.32 -6.44 -30.09
CA SER A 33 -11.68 -5.14 -30.32
C SER A 33 -10.80 -4.72 -29.14
N THR A 34 -11.26 -4.91 -27.89
CA THR A 34 -10.46 -4.67 -26.68
C THR A 34 -9.19 -5.53 -26.65
N VAL A 35 -9.25 -6.79 -27.10
CA VAL A 35 -8.06 -7.65 -27.23
C VAL A 35 -7.10 -7.10 -28.30
N SER A 36 -7.64 -6.67 -29.45
CA SER A 36 -6.85 -6.08 -30.54
C SER A 36 -6.14 -4.80 -30.11
N ASP A 37 -6.83 -3.89 -29.42
CA ASP A 37 -6.26 -2.65 -28.89
C ASP A 37 -5.16 -2.94 -27.87
N ALA A 38 -5.40 -3.87 -26.94
CA ALA A 38 -4.40 -4.28 -25.97
C ALA A 38 -3.14 -4.87 -26.64
N GLU A 39 -3.28 -5.76 -27.61
CA GLU A 39 -2.13 -6.39 -28.29
C GLU A 39 -1.34 -5.44 -29.18
N ARG A 40 -1.96 -4.33 -29.64
CA ARG A 40 -1.30 -3.25 -30.39
C ARG A 40 -0.66 -2.20 -29.47
N GLY A 41 -0.78 -2.35 -28.15
CA GLY A 41 -0.22 -1.41 -27.17
C GLY A 41 -1.10 -0.19 -26.91
N HIS A 42 -2.34 -0.14 -27.42
CA HIS A 42 -3.28 0.95 -27.19
C HIS A 42 -4.01 0.77 -25.84
N LEU A 43 -3.25 0.70 -24.75
CA LEU A 43 -3.82 0.47 -23.42
C LEU A 43 -4.34 1.76 -22.76
N ASP A 44 -3.97 2.94 -23.25
CA ASP A 44 -4.40 4.24 -22.68
C ASP A 44 -5.92 4.44 -22.76
N GLY A 45 -6.58 3.84 -23.75
CA GLY A 45 -8.04 3.84 -23.89
C GLY A 45 -8.75 2.73 -23.10
N LEU A 46 -8.00 1.84 -22.45
CA LEU A 46 -8.55 0.69 -21.75
C LEU A 46 -8.60 0.91 -20.24
N SER A 47 -9.73 0.52 -19.64
CA SER A 47 -9.84 0.54 -18.18
C SER A 47 -8.85 -0.45 -17.54
N VAL A 48 -8.32 -0.11 -16.37
CA VAL A 48 -7.52 -1.03 -15.53
C VAL A 48 -8.23 -2.36 -15.31
N ARG A 49 -9.57 -2.33 -15.20
CA ARG A 49 -10.41 -3.53 -15.10
C ARG A 49 -10.27 -4.43 -16.34
N ALA A 50 -10.39 -3.88 -17.54
CA ALA A 50 -10.25 -4.63 -18.79
C ALA A 50 -8.84 -5.25 -18.92
N ILE A 51 -7.80 -4.50 -18.58
CA ILE A 51 -6.41 -4.99 -18.60
C ILE A 51 -6.23 -6.17 -17.63
N ARG A 52 -6.79 -6.06 -16.41
CA ARG A 52 -6.79 -7.17 -15.43
C ARG A 52 -7.53 -8.40 -15.93
N GLN A 53 -8.70 -8.23 -16.56
CA GLN A 53 -9.49 -9.34 -17.10
C GLN A 53 -8.72 -10.10 -18.18
N LEU A 54 -8.07 -9.37 -19.11
CA LEU A 54 -7.24 -9.97 -20.16
C LEU A 54 -6.05 -10.76 -19.59
N LEU A 55 -5.32 -10.17 -18.63
CA LEU A 55 -4.16 -10.82 -18.00
C LEU A 55 -4.59 -12.06 -17.21
N ASN A 56 -5.66 -11.96 -16.41
CA ASN A 56 -6.18 -13.08 -15.63
C ASN A 56 -6.61 -14.23 -16.55
N ALA A 57 -7.28 -13.91 -17.66
CA ALA A 57 -7.72 -14.92 -18.63
C ALA A 57 -6.55 -15.70 -19.24
N VAL A 58 -5.35 -15.11 -19.36
CA VAL A 58 -4.13 -15.80 -19.82
C VAL A 58 -3.24 -16.33 -18.68
N GLY A 59 -3.71 -16.27 -17.44
CA GLY A 59 -2.96 -16.76 -16.26
C GLY A 59 -1.87 -15.82 -15.76
N ALA A 60 -1.91 -14.54 -16.13
CA ALA A 60 -1.03 -13.50 -15.63
C ALA A 60 -1.79 -12.56 -14.67
N SER A 61 -1.06 -11.84 -13.82
CA SER A 61 -1.65 -10.87 -12.88
C SER A 61 -1.01 -9.49 -13.06
N LEU A 62 -1.84 -8.43 -12.98
CA LEU A 62 -1.36 -7.05 -12.98
C LEU A 62 -1.06 -6.58 -11.55
N GLN A 63 0.16 -6.12 -11.30
CA GLN A 63 0.51 -5.35 -10.10
C GLN A 63 0.71 -3.89 -10.51
N LEU A 64 -0.06 -2.98 -9.89
CA LEU A 64 0.05 -1.54 -10.12
C LEU A 64 0.83 -0.91 -8.97
N GLU A 65 1.87 -0.16 -9.32
CA GLU A 65 2.60 0.71 -8.41
C GLU A 65 2.35 2.16 -8.86
N VAL A 66 1.83 3.00 -7.97
CA VAL A 66 1.57 4.41 -8.26
C VAL A 66 2.78 5.21 -7.82
N ARG A 67 3.46 5.87 -8.77
CA ARG A 67 4.60 6.75 -8.49
C ARG A 67 4.22 8.20 -8.75
N TRP A 68 4.40 9.06 -7.75
CA TRP A 68 4.15 10.51 -7.84
C TRP A 68 5.46 11.29 -7.59
N ARG A 69 5.68 12.36 -8.35
CA ARG A 69 6.92 13.16 -8.28
C ARG A 69 7.25 13.58 -6.83
N GLY A 70 8.45 13.21 -6.37
CA GLY A 70 9.06 13.72 -5.15
C GLY A 70 8.78 12.97 -3.85
N GLY A 71 8.14 11.80 -3.86
CA GLY A 71 8.04 10.94 -2.66
C GLY A 71 7.29 11.56 -1.47
N ALA A 72 6.51 12.62 -1.67
CA ALA A 72 5.82 13.31 -0.59
C ALA A 72 4.70 12.46 0.04
N LEU A 73 4.05 11.59 -0.74
CA LEU A 73 3.06 10.64 -0.21
C LEU A 73 3.74 9.51 0.56
N ASP A 74 4.83 8.95 0.03
CA ASP A 74 5.65 7.96 0.73
C ASP A 74 6.18 8.55 2.03
N ARG A 75 6.74 9.77 2.02
CA ARG A 75 7.16 10.48 3.24
C ARG A 75 6.04 10.76 4.23
N LEU A 76 4.81 11.03 3.78
CA LEU A 76 3.68 11.33 4.67
C LEU A 76 3.10 10.05 5.28
N MET A 77 3.06 8.96 4.51
CA MET A 77 2.76 7.62 5.02
C MET A 77 3.86 7.15 5.99
N ASP A 78 5.14 7.36 5.63
CA ASP A 78 6.31 7.11 6.44
C ASP A 78 6.32 7.99 7.70
N GLU A 79 5.88 9.26 7.64
CA GLU A 79 5.84 10.16 8.80
C GLU A 79 4.73 9.76 9.77
N ARG A 80 3.52 9.43 9.28
CA ARG A 80 2.44 8.95 10.15
C ARG A 80 2.80 7.60 10.76
N HIS A 81 3.38 6.68 9.96
CA HIS A 81 3.87 5.40 10.43
C HIS A 81 4.99 5.56 11.47
N SER A 82 6.02 6.36 11.17
CA SER A 82 7.16 6.63 12.06
C SER A 82 6.73 7.28 13.37
N ARG A 83 5.78 8.23 13.34
CA ARG A 83 5.22 8.82 14.58
C ARG A 83 4.45 7.78 15.40
N LEU A 84 3.71 6.89 14.74
CA LEU A 84 2.98 5.82 15.40
C LEU A 84 3.96 4.81 16.03
N ALA A 85 5.02 4.47 15.31
CA ALA A 85 6.13 3.64 15.78
C ALA A 85 6.86 4.25 16.98
N GLY A 86 7.28 5.51 16.88
CA GLY A 86 7.94 6.21 17.98
C GLY A 86 7.05 6.32 19.22
N SER A 87 5.75 6.61 19.05
CA SER A 87 4.78 6.65 20.15
C SER A 87 4.55 5.27 20.78
N CYS A 88 4.51 4.21 19.97
CA CYS A 88 4.39 2.84 20.45
C CYS A 88 5.64 2.41 21.23
N ALA A 89 6.82 2.54 20.62
CA ALA A 89 8.10 2.21 21.23
C ALA A 89 8.30 2.95 22.55
N SER A 90 8.03 4.26 22.58
CA SER A 90 8.14 5.08 23.80
C SER A 90 7.21 4.61 24.92
N ARG A 91 6.02 4.10 24.61
CA ARG A 91 5.12 3.53 25.63
C ARG A 91 5.61 2.18 26.12
N LEU A 92 6.10 1.33 25.23
CA LEU A 92 6.65 0.03 25.56
C LEU A 92 7.92 0.16 26.44
N ILE A 93 8.84 1.07 26.09
CA ILE A 93 10.05 1.33 26.89
C ILE A 93 9.70 1.78 28.31
N ARG A 94 8.67 2.62 28.48
CA ARG A 94 8.16 3.02 29.81
C ARG A 94 7.50 1.89 30.61
N TRP A 95 7.22 0.76 29.96
CA TRP A 95 6.71 -0.45 30.58
C TRP A 95 7.78 -1.56 30.53
N ASP A 96 9.06 -1.16 30.60
CA ASP A 96 10.22 -2.02 30.73
C ASP A 96 10.48 -2.99 29.57
N TRP A 97 9.90 -2.71 28.40
CA TRP A 97 10.26 -3.43 27.18
C TRP A 97 11.58 -2.90 26.61
N VAL A 98 12.47 -3.81 26.26
CA VAL A 98 13.54 -3.54 25.31
C VAL A 98 12.94 -3.64 23.91
N VAL A 99 13.10 -2.61 23.08
CA VAL A 99 12.46 -2.52 21.77
C VAL A 99 13.52 -2.28 20.68
N VAL A 100 13.46 -3.07 19.62
CA VAL A 100 14.28 -2.94 18.42
C VAL A 100 13.36 -2.66 17.22
N PRO A 101 13.50 -1.52 16.55
CA PRO A 101 12.72 -1.21 15.36
C PRO A 101 13.26 -1.93 14.12
N GLU A 102 12.39 -2.14 13.14
CA GLU A 102 12.72 -2.54 11.77
C GLU A 102 13.62 -3.78 11.66
N VAL A 103 13.26 -4.86 12.36
CA VAL A 103 14.04 -6.11 12.33
C VAL A 103 13.79 -6.86 11.03
N SER A 104 14.70 -6.72 10.06
CA SER A 104 14.63 -7.37 8.76
C SER A 104 14.83 -8.89 8.83
N TYR A 105 14.19 -9.65 7.94
CA TYR A 105 14.38 -11.09 7.83
C TYR A 105 14.28 -11.56 6.37
N ALA A 106 15.00 -12.64 6.08
CA ALA A 106 14.90 -13.40 4.84
C ALA A 106 15.12 -14.88 5.16
N ARG A 107 14.06 -15.70 5.13
CA ARG A 107 14.14 -17.15 5.42
C ARG A 107 13.15 -17.93 4.57
N TYR A 108 13.57 -19.08 4.06
CA TYR A 108 12.69 -20.02 3.33
C TYR A 108 11.83 -19.38 2.23
N GLY A 109 12.38 -18.38 1.53
CA GLY A 109 11.66 -17.63 0.49
C GLY A 109 10.81 -16.45 0.99
N GLU A 110 10.56 -16.35 2.30
CA GLU A 110 9.89 -15.20 2.90
C GLU A 110 10.89 -14.09 3.19
N ARG A 111 10.49 -12.85 2.90
CA ARG A 111 11.28 -11.65 3.15
C ARG A 111 10.39 -10.55 3.68
N GLY A 112 10.92 -9.78 4.62
CA GLY A 112 10.21 -8.66 5.23
C GLY A 112 10.99 -8.05 6.38
N SER A 113 10.29 -7.27 7.19
CA SER A 113 10.80 -6.70 8.43
C SER A 113 9.71 -6.80 9.50
N ILE A 114 10.09 -6.81 10.77
CA ILE A 114 9.18 -6.62 11.91
C ILE A 114 9.29 -5.16 12.33
N ASP A 115 8.16 -4.45 12.39
CA ASP A 115 8.16 -3.00 12.60
C ASP A 115 8.75 -2.65 13.96
N LEU A 116 8.29 -3.33 15.03
CA LEU A 116 8.99 -3.38 16.31
C LEU A 116 9.02 -4.82 16.82
N LEU A 117 10.20 -5.27 17.20
CA LEU A 117 10.40 -6.48 18.00
C LEU A 117 10.80 -6.04 19.40
N GLY A 118 10.17 -6.58 20.44
CA GLY A 118 10.56 -6.25 21.80
C GLY A 118 10.52 -7.43 22.74
N TRP A 119 11.28 -7.35 23.83
CA TRP A 119 11.25 -8.33 24.91
C TRP A 119 11.15 -7.67 26.27
N HIS A 120 10.43 -8.33 27.16
CA HIS A 120 10.21 -7.89 28.54
C HIS A 120 11.07 -8.75 29.48
N PRO A 121 12.15 -8.21 30.07
CA PRO A 121 13.13 -9.02 30.75
C PRO A 121 12.61 -9.80 31.96
N SER A 122 11.74 -9.18 32.77
CA SER A 122 11.28 -9.76 34.03
C SER A 122 10.28 -10.91 33.87
N THR A 123 9.66 -11.06 32.69
CA THR A 123 8.66 -12.10 32.42
C THR A 123 8.99 -12.96 31.21
N ALA A 124 10.23 -12.87 30.70
CA ALA A 124 10.70 -13.62 29.53
C ALA A 124 9.73 -13.58 28.33
N SER A 125 9.04 -12.45 28.12
CA SER A 125 8.02 -12.31 27.09
C SER A 125 8.59 -11.65 25.85
N LEU A 126 8.20 -12.12 24.67
CA LEU A 126 8.53 -11.55 23.37
C LEU A 126 7.30 -10.88 22.77
N LEU A 127 7.48 -9.78 22.06
CA LEU A 127 6.43 -9.00 21.43
C LEU A 127 6.77 -8.69 19.99
N VAL A 128 5.86 -9.04 19.10
CA VAL A 128 5.85 -8.61 17.70
C VAL A 128 4.81 -7.52 17.54
N VAL A 129 5.24 -6.37 17.02
CA VAL A 129 4.35 -5.26 16.71
C VAL A 129 4.34 -5.00 15.21
N GLU A 130 3.14 -4.98 14.63
CA GLU A 130 2.88 -4.46 13.29
C GLU A 130 2.20 -3.10 13.40
N ILE A 131 2.62 -2.14 12.59
CA ILE A 131 2.12 -0.78 12.63
C ILE A 131 1.42 -0.48 11.31
N LYS A 132 0.13 -0.16 11.40
CA LYS A 132 -0.67 0.31 10.26
C LYS A 132 -1.16 1.71 10.52
N SER A 133 -0.66 2.66 9.74
CA SER A 133 -1.21 4.01 9.68
C SER A 133 -2.63 4.00 9.10
N GLU A 134 -2.93 3.06 8.20
CA GLU A 134 -4.24 2.84 7.59
C GLU A 134 -4.47 1.35 7.30
N VAL A 135 -5.72 0.88 7.48
CA VAL A 135 -6.09 -0.51 7.15
C VAL A 135 -6.61 -0.61 5.72
N THR A 136 -5.74 -1.00 4.79
CA THR A 136 -6.06 -1.12 3.35
C THR A 136 -6.37 -2.55 2.90
N SER A 137 -5.77 -3.56 3.53
CA SER A 137 -6.03 -4.98 3.28
C SER A 137 -6.00 -5.79 4.57
N ILE A 138 -7.08 -6.49 4.88
CA ILE A 138 -7.25 -7.24 6.13
C ILE A 138 -6.51 -8.57 6.05
N GLU A 139 -6.82 -9.39 5.04
CA GLU A 139 -6.18 -10.69 4.82
C GLU A 139 -4.65 -10.54 4.66
N GLY A 140 -4.22 -9.52 3.92
CA GLY A 140 -2.80 -9.20 3.77
C GLY A 140 -2.13 -8.85 5.10
N THR A 141 -2.81 -8.08 5.95
CA THR A 141 -2.31 -7.71 7.29
C THR A 141 -2.22 -8.93 8.21
N LEU A 142 -3.28 -9.74 8.29
CA LEU A 142 -3.29 -10.93 9.14
C LEU A 142 -2.25 -11.97 8.70
N ARG A 143 -2.12 -12.21 7.38
CA ARG A 143 -1.10 -13.11 6.83
C ARG A 143 0.32 -12.65 7.17
N LYS A 144 0.61 -11.35 7.02
CA LYS A 144 1.94 -10.82 7.36
C LYS A 144 2.22 -10.85 8.86
N LEU A 145 1.21 -10.62 9.68
CA LEU A 145 1.36 -10.71 11.12
C LEU A 145 1.65 -12.14 11.58
N ASP A 146 1.01 -13.14 10.96
CA ASP A 146 1.27 -14.55 11.23
C ASP A 146 2.67 -14.99 10.76
N GLU A 147 3.09 -14.54 9.57
CA GLU A 147 4.47 -14.72 9.06
C GLU A 147 5.50 -14.20 10.07
N LYS A 148 5.32 -12.96 10.55
CA LYS A 148 6.22 -12.33 11.54
C LYS A 148 6.22 -13.10 12.86
N ALA A 149 5.04 -13.51 13.36
CA ALA A 149 4.92 -14.25 14.62
C ALA A 149 5.67 -15.58 14.58
N ARG A 150 5.56 -16.33 13.47
CA ARG A 150 6.26 -17.61 13.28
C ARG A 150 7.78 -17.46 13.26
N LEU A 151 8.29 -16.37 12.68
CA LEU A 151 9.73 -16.13 12.55
C LEU A 151 10.33 -15.41 13.77
N ALA A 152 9.53 -14.73 14.58
CA ALA A 152 10.03 -13.89 15.67
C ALA A 152 10.85 -14.65 16.72
N ILE A 153 10.44 -15.88 17.08
CA ILE A 153 11.13 -16.67 18.11
C ILE A 153 12.55 -17.06 17.65
N SER A 154 12.71 -17.50 16.39
CA SER A 154 14.03 -17.85 15.86
C SER A 154 14.90 -16.60 15.68
N ILE A 155 14.32 -15.50 15.21
CA ILE A 155 15.02 -14.21 15.10
C ILE A 155 15.51 -13.73 16.46
N ALA A 156 14.67 -13.78 17.50
CA ALA A 156 15.01 -13.39 18.86
C ALA A 156 16.18 -14.23 19.41
N ARG A 157 16.10 -15.55 19.25
CA ARG A 157 17.15 -16.46 19.71
C ARG A 157 18.47 -16.28 18.97
N GLU A 158 18.44 -16.24 17.65
CA GLU A 158 19.65 -16.27 16.83
C GLU A 158 20.37 -14.93 16.77
N ARG A 159 19.63 -13.81 16.76
CA ARG A 159 20.22 -12.48 16.59
C ARG A 159 20.42 -11.73 17.90
N PHE A 160 19.57 -12.00 18.90
CA PHE A 160 19.55 -11.24 20.15
C PHE A 160 19.82 -12.13 21.37
N ALA A 161 20.17 -13.41 21.15
CA ALA A 161 20.38 -14.40 22.21
C ALA A 161 19.21 -14.50 23.21
N TRP A 162 18.01 -14.10 22.79
CA TRP A 162 16.85 -14.00 23.68
C TRP A 162 16.00 -15.26 23.59
N ARG A 163 15.68 -15.85 24.75
CA ARG A 163 14.71 -16.94 24.88
C ARG A 163 13.43 -16.39 25.47
N THR A 164 12.31 -16.85 24.93
CA THR A 164 10.98 -16.41 25.33
C THR A 164 10.14 -17.61 25.73
N ASP A 165 9.31 -17.42 26.75
CA ASP A 165 8.29 -18.37 27.20
C ASP A 165 6.92 -18.01 26.61
N HIS A 166 6.72 -16.75 26.23
CA HIS A 166 5.44 -16.21 25.80
C HIS A 166 5.59 -15.27 24.60
N LEU A 167 4.72 -15.43 23.61
CA LEU A 167 4.67 -14.54 22.45
C LEU A 167 3.40 -13.67 22.48
N GLY A 168 3.62 -12.35 22.51
CA GLY A 168 2.64 -11.33 22.20
C GLY A 168 2.71 -10.92 20.73
N VAL A 169 1.56 -10.76 20.09
CA VAL A 169 1.43 -10.27 18.73
C VAL A 169 0.39 -9.15 18.72
N VAL A 170 0.83 -7.95 18.37
CA VAL A 170 -0.02 -6.75 18.47
C VAL A 170 -0.01 -5.99 17.15
N LEU A 171 -1.21 -5.77 16.61
CA LEU A 171 -1.42 -4.83 15.52
C LEU A 171 -1.73 -3.45 16.10
N VAL A 172 -0.86 -2.48 15.86
CA VAL A 172 -1.05 -1.08 16.24
C VAL A 172 -1.67 -0.34 15.06
N ILE A 173 -2.76 0.36 15.33
CA ILE A 173 -3.48 1.17 14.35
C ILE A 173 -3.61 2.59 14.89
N ALA A 174 -3.51 3.59 14.02
CA ALA A 174 -3.81 4.96 14.41
C ALA A 174 -5.25 5.06 14.95
N ASP A 175 -5.43 5.83 16.04
CA ASP A 175 -6.75 6.04 16.64
C ASP A 175 -7.58 7.05 15.82
N GLY A 176 -8.17 6.56 14.72
CA GLY A 176 -9.04 7.33 13.84
C GLY A 176 -10.42 6.68 13.65
N ALA A 177 -11.46 7.50 13.44
CA ALA A 177 -12.83 7.01 13.25
C ALA A 177 -12.97 6.08 12.04
N THR A 178 -12.27 6.35 10.94
CA THR A 178 -12.27 5.52 9.72
C THR A 178 -11.66 4.15 9.97
N ASP A 179 -10.50 4.09 10.64
CA ASP A 179 -9.80 2.84 10.92
C ASP A 179 -10.58 1.97 11.93
N ARG A 180 -11.16 2.60 12.96
CA ARG A 180 -12.07 1.91 13.89
C ARG A 180 -13.29 1.33 13.18
N ARG A 181 -13.90 2.09 12.27
CA ARG A 181 -15.05 1.61 11.48
C ARG A 181 -14.68 0.45 10.58
N ARG A 182 -13.50 0.47 9.94
CA ARG A 182 -13.01 -0.65 9.11
C ARG A 182 -12.77 -1.91 9.92
N VAL A 183 -12.14 -1.79 11.10
CA VAL A 183 -11.97 -2.94 12.00
C VAL A 183 -13.33 -3.48 12.45
N ALA A 184 -14.28 -2.61 12.83
CA ALA A 184 -15.62 -3.02 13.23
C ALA A 184 -16.41 -3.71 12.11
N MET A 185 -16.31 -3.22 10.87
CA MET A 185 -16.95 -3.82 9.70
C MET A 185 -16.53 -5.27 9.47
N HIS A 186 -15.31 -5.62 9.85
CA HIS A 186 -14.76 -6.98 9.74
C HIS A 186 -14.42 -7.58 11.12
N GLY A 187 -15.21 -7.20 12.14
CA GLY A 187 -14.97 -7.55 13.53
C GLY A 187 -14.76 -9.05 13.74
N ALA A 188 -15.59 -9.90 13.13
CA ALA A 188 -15.49 -11.36 13.28
C ALA A 188 -14.10 -11.94 12.95
N LEU A 189 -13.44 -11.46 11.88
CA LEU A 189 -12.10 -11.92 11.51
C LEU A 189 -11.04 -11.40 12.50
N PHE A 190 -11.13 -10.13 12.87
CA PHE A 190 -10.19 -9.52 13.80
C PHE A 190 -10.35 -10.03 15.24
N ASP A 191 -11.55 -10.37 15.66
CA ASP A 191 -11.83 -10.88 17.00
C ASP A 191 -11.38 -12.34 17.12
N ALA A 192 -11.50 -13.13 16.04
CA ALA A 192 -10.92 -14.47 15.97
C ALA A 192 -9.37 -14.43 15.98
N ALA A 193 -8.76 -13.60 15.14
CA ALA A 193 -7.30 -13.60 14.97
C ALA A 193 -6.53 -12.78 16.03
N LEU A 194 -7.14 -11.72 16.54
CA LEU A 194 -6.55 -10.76 17.47
C LEU A 194 -7.61 -10.43 18.53
N PRO A 195 -7.93 -11.27 19.53
CA PRO A 195 -9.06 -10.99 20.44
C PRO A 195 -8.82 -9.84 21.43
N ALA A 196 -7.59 -9.55 21.83
CA ALA A 196 -7.33 -8.60 22.90
C ALA A 196 -7.46 -7.13 22.44
N ARG A 197 -8.10 -6.29 23.26
CA ARG A 197 -8.34 -4.86 23.02
C ARG A 197 -8.15 -4.05 24.29
N GLY A 198 -8.06 -2.73 24.14
CA GLY A 198 -8.34 -1.75 25.20
C GLY A 198 -7.57 -2.00 26.50
N SER A 199 -8.30 -2.07 27.62
CA SER A 199 -7.72 -2.26 28.96
C SER A 199 -6.99 -3.60 29.10
N ARG A 200 -7.57 -4.70 28.60
CA ARG A 200 -6.96 -6.03 28.65
C ARG A 200 -5.59 -6.05 27.98
N LEU A 201 -5.51 -5.49 26.77
CA LEU A 201 -4.25 -5.39 26.04
C LEU A 201 -3.22 -4.53 26.79
N ARG A 202 -3.64 -3.36 27.29
CA ARG A 202 -2.75 -2.46 28.05
C ARG A 202 -2.26 -3.08 29.36
N ALA A 203 -3.10 -3.84 30.04
CA ALA A 203 -2.71 -4.54 31.27
C ALA A 203 -1.62 -5.57 30.97
N TRP A 204 -1.81 -6.38 29.93
CA TRP A 204 -0.81 -7.35 29.49
C TRP A 204 0.48 -6.69 29.02
N LEU A 205 0.43 -5.58 28.28
CA LEU A 205 1.65 -4.86 27.87
C LEU A 205 2.45 -4.29 29.05
N ARG A 206 1.86 -4.11 30.23
CA ARG A 206 2.58 -3.68 31.45
C ARG A 206 3.10 -4.84 32.27
N HIS A 207 2.37 -5.96 32.27
CA HIS A 207 2.69 -7.14 33.05
C HIS A 207 2.40 -8.39 32.19
N PRO A 208 3.26 -8.68 31.21
CA PRO A 208 2.96 -9.69 30.21
C PRO A 208 3.06 -11.08 30.84
N THR A 209 1.94 -11.81 30.76
CA THR A 209 1.75 -13.15 31.32
C THR A 209 1.00 -13.99 30.29
N GLY A 210 1.58 -15.13 29.90
CA GLY A 210 1.04 -15.96 28.82
C GLY A 210 1.07 -15.31 27.43
N PRO A 211 0.67 -16.05 26.39
CA PRO A 211 0.60 -15.52 25.02
C PRO A 211 -0.55 -14.52 24.85
N LEU A 212 -0.40 -13.59 23.90
CA LEU A 212 -1.45 -12.63 23.57
C LEU A 212 -1.49 -12.29 22.08
N ARG A 213 -2.69 -12.11 21.55
CA ARG A 213 -2.95 -11.57 20.21
C ARG A 213 -3.96 -10.42 20.30
N GLY A 214 -3.64 -9.22 19.80
CA GLY A 214 -4.50 -8.05 20.00
C GLY A 214 -4.32 -6.87 19.03
N ILE A 215 -5.25 -5.92 19.12
CA ILE A 215 -5.24 -4.65 18.37
C ILE A 215 -5.15 -3.50 19.35
N TRP A 216 -4.18 -2.63 19.11
CA TRP A 216 -3.98 -1.40 19.87
C TRP A 216 -4.29 -0.18 19.01
N PHE A 217 -5.41 0.48 19.28
CA PHE A 217 -5.66 1.82 18.77
C PHE A 217 -4.82 2.83 19.55
N LEU A 218 -3.93 3.52 18.84
CA LEU A 218 -2.95 4.41 19.42
C LEU A 218 -3.19 5.85 18.91
N ALA A 219 -3.58 6.73 19.84
CA ALA A 219 -3.71 8.15 19.55
C ALA A 219 -2.33 8.75 19.28
N LEU A 220 -2.19 9.39 18.12
CA LEU A 220 -1.02 10.20 17.80
C LEU A 220 -1.10 11.51 18.60
N PRO A 221 -0.01 11.94 19.26
CA PRO A 221 0.06 13.28 19.80
C PRO A 221 -0.22 14.29 18.68
N ARG A 222 -1.06 15.30 18.95
CA ARG A 222 -1.21 16.43 18.03
C ARG A 222 0.15 17.07 17.85
N ARG A 223 0.50 17.38 16.60
CA ARG A 223 1.69 18.17 16.27
C ARG A 223 1.63 19.44 17.14
N ARG A 224 2.68 19.78 17.87
CA ARG A 224 2.83 21.15 18.38
C ARG A 224 3.15 21.97 17.15
N ASP A 225 2.17 22.73 16.68
CA ASP A 225 2.28 23.55 15.47
C ASP A 225 3.27 24.69 15.70
N GLY A 226 4.55 24.44 15.39
CA GLY A 226 5.49 25.47 15.01
C GLY A 226 5.40 25.64 13.49
N ALA A 227 4.60 26.61 13.05
CA ALA A 227 4.50 27.13 11.68
C ALA A 227 4.26 26.09 10.56
N ASP A 228 3.01 25.70 10.36
CA ASP A 228 2.54 25.31 9.03
C ASP A 228 1.10 25.81 8.85
N ARG A 229 0.94 26.87 8.05
CA ARG A 229 -0.37 27.41 7.72
C ARG A 229 -1.07 26.36 6.86
N SER A 230 -2.20 25.85 7.36
CA SER A 230 -3.13 24.98 6.64
C SER A 230 -3.27 25.39 5.17
N ALA A 231 -2.78 24.56 4.25
CA ALA A 231 -3.06 24.73 2.84
C ALA A 231 -4.57 24.50 2.60
N THR A 232 -5.30 25.56 2.31
CA THR A 232 -6.69 25.50 1.83
C THR A 232 -6.77 24.66 0.56
N PRO A 233 -7.83 23.85 0.36
CA PRO A 233 -8.03 23.10 -0.88
C PRO A 233 -8.13 24.06 -2.08
N VAL A 234 -7.19 23.97 -3.02
CA VAL A 234 -7.22 24.76 -4.26
C VAL A 234 -8.11 24.04 -5.26
N ARG A 235 -9.15 24.72 -5.73
CA ARG A 235 -10.01 24.23 -6.83
C ARG A 235 -9.26 24.40 -8.14
N VAL A 236 -8.82 23.31 -8.76
CA VAL A 236 -8.24 23.34 -10.11
C VAL A 236 -9.38 23.47 -11.12
N ARG A 237 -9.43 24.59 -11.86
CA ARG A 237 -10.32 24.72 -13.02
C ARG A 237 -9.77 23.85 -14.16
N CYS A 238 -10.57 22.91 -14.64
CA CYS A 238 -10.27 22.25 -15.91
C CYS A 238 -10.33 23.29 -17.03
N VAL A 239 -9.20 23.51 -17.70
CA VAL A 239 -9.19 24.13 -19.02
C VAL A 239 -9.72 23.07 -19.98
N ALA A 240 -10.81 23.38 -20.69
CA ALA A 240 -11.32 22.48 -21.73
C ALA A 240 -10.22 22.22 -22.77
N PRO A 241 -10.11 21.00 -23.34
CA PRO A 241 -9.13 20.74 -24.38
C PRO A 241 -9.44 21.65 -25.57
N CYS A 242 -8.47 22.45 -25.99
CA CYS A 242 -8.57 23.24 -27.20
C CYS A 242 -8.60 22.28 -28.40
N ASP A 243 -9.72 22.18 -29.09
CA ASP A 243 -9.85 21.45 -30.35
C ASP A 243 -8.92 22.07 -31.41
N HIS A 244 -7.77 21.46 -31.66
CA HIS A 244 -7.00 21.69 -32.87
C HIS A 244 -7.61 20.87 -34.02
N HIS A 245 -8.75 21.33 -34.52
CA HIS A 245 -9.18 20.96 -35.87
C HIS A 245 -8.37 21.78 -36.88
N GLY A 246 -7.42 21.10 -37.52
CA GLY A 246 -6.62 21.64 -38.61
C GLY A 246 -7.51 22.17 -39.74
N ARG A 247 -7.30 23.44 -40.12
CA ARG A 247 -7.71 23.95 -41.42
C ARG A 247 -6.50 23.96 -42.33
N ARG A 248 -6.63 23.20 -43.42
CA ARG A 248 -5.75 23.15 -44.57
C ARG A 248 -5.59 24.56 -45.14
N ALA A 249 -4.34 24.98 -45.35
CA ALA A 249 -4.04 26.10 -46.23
C ALA A 249 -4.07 25.59 -47.68
N THR A 250 -5.10 25.97 -48.42
CA THR A 250 -5.09 26.01 -49.88
C THR A 250 -5.07 27.48 -50.27
N GLY A 251 -4.09 27.87 -51.08
CA GLY A 251 -3.80 29.25 -51.43
C GLY A 251 -4.85 29.91 -52.30
N ASP A 252 -4.82 31.24 -52.32
CA ASP A 252 -4.72 32.03 -53.55
C ASP A 252 -4.29 33.47 -53.18
N ASP A 253 -3.42 34.03 -54.02
CA ASP A 253 -2.79 35.36 -53.94
C ASP A 253 -3.63 36.37 -54.79
N PRO A 254 -3.23 37.64 -54.99
CA PRO A 254 -3.38 38.85 -54.16
C PRO A 254 -4.37 39.88 -54.81
N PRO A 255 -4.46 41.18 -54.39
CA PRO A 255 -3.46 42.19 -54.79
C PRO A 255 -3.19 43.37 -53.81
N ARG A 256 -1.98 43.90 -53.97
CA ARG A 256 -1.47 45.28 -53.82
C ARG A 256 -2.38 46.40 -53.27
N THR A 257 -1.85 47.12 -52.27
CA THR A 257 -1.62 48.59 -52.14
C THR A 257 -1.02 48.78 -50.73
N GLY A 258 -0.06 49.63 -50.40
CA GLY A 258 0.39 50.91 -50.90
C GLY A 258 1.42 51.46 -49.87
N HIS A 259 2.17 52.44 -50.32
CA HIS A 259 3.40 53.05 -49.81
C HIS A 259 3.31 53.83 -48.47
N VAL A 260 4.50 54.20 -47.95
CA VAL A 260 4.84 55.26 -46.94
C VAL A 260 4.74 54.84 -45.46
N GLY A 261 5.70 55.06 -44.55
CA GLY A 261 6.97 55.79 -44.52
C GLY A 261 7.45 55.90 -43.06
N ASP A 262 8.74 56.22 -42.87
CA ASP A 262 9.53 56.24 -41.62
C ASP A 262 8.94 56.98 -40.41
N LYS A 263 9.12 56.40 -39.21
CA LYS A 263 10.01 56.90 -38.14
C LYS A 263 10.09 55.94 -36.96
#